data_AF-A0A7S1FK42-F1
#
_entry.id   AF-A0A7S1FK42-F1
#
_cell.length_a   1.000
_cell.length_b   1.000
_cell.length_c   1.000
_cell.angle_alpha   90.00
_cell.angle_beta   90.00
_cell.angle_gamma   90.00
#
_symmetry.space_group_name_H-M   'P 1'
#
loop_
_entity.id
_entity.type
_entity.pdbx_description
1 polymer ?
#
loop_
_entity_poly.entity_id
_entity_poly.type
_entity_poly.pdbx_seq_one_letter_code
_entity_poly.pdbx_strand_id
1 'polypeptide(L)'
;ILAQAPISSYNMAQGNGVTTCAVCYDEAPHVEMPCCGRDGATVGYCRGCIEILCQQYQGIGRCPTCRKYISVDAEGRVFLTTRTGPCDMCRQTRTIIDRNMCDACLLGCQHPLRYECDQCHRTQRIPHPMWRYQPTPLEFGGATWACHQGCGDYTHWRVLEVDRERVPVEDAPEGWGLRDEWFARVRSARELQQQ
;
A
#
# COMPACT_ATOMS: atom_id res chain seq x y z
N ILE A 1 3.55 54.37 -45.57
CA ILE A 1 2.76 53.13 -45.37
C ILE A 1 3.10 52.63 -43.97
N LEU A 2 2.15 52.77 -43.05
CA LEU A 2 2.23 52.27 -41.66
C LEU A 2 1.79 50.80 -41.63
N ALA A 3 2.49 49.96 -40.88
CA ALA A 3 1.99 48.71 -40.30
C ALA A 3 2.98 48.30 -39.19
N GLN A 4 2.76 48.70 -37.94
CA GLN A 4 1.98 48.00 -36.91
C GLN A 4 2.48 46.56 -36.64
N ALA A 5 3.12 46.40 -35.49
CA ALA A 5 3.19 45.13 -34.78
C ALA A 5 1.81 44.80 -34.17
N PRO A 6 1.51 43.52 -33.92
CA PRO A 6 1.19 43.20 -32.53
C PRO A 6 1.79 41.87 -32.02
N ILE A 7 2.42 41.98 -30.86
CA ILE A 7 2.15 41.22 -29.63
C ILE A 7 1.76 39.75 -29.83
N SER A 8 2.73 38.84 -29.78
CA SER A 8 2.48 37.45 -29.41
C SER A 8 2.74 37.32 -27.91
N SER A 9 1.65 37.32 -27.16
CA SER A 9 1.57 37.11 -25.72
C SER A 9 2.18 35.75 -25.35
N TYR A 10 3.38 35.78 -24.77
CA TYR A 10 3.85 34.71 -23.91
C TYR A 10 2.87 34.59 -22.73
N ASN A 11 2.00 33.58 -22.77
CA ASN A 11 1.20 33.18 -21.63
C ASN A 11 2.15 32.62 -20.56
N MET A 12 2.64 33.50 -19.69
CA MET A 12 3.14 33.09 -18.40
C MET A 12 1.95 32.52 -17.63
N ALA A 13 1.87 31.19 -17.59
CA ALA A 13 1.04 30.50 -16.60
C ALA A 13 1.49 30.99 -15.22
N GLN A 14 0.68 31.87 -14.63
CA GLN A 14 0.86 32.37 -13.28
C GLN A 14 0.68 31.20 -12.32
N GLY A 15 1.78 30.55 -11.96
CA GLY A 15 1.83 29.54 -10.91
C GLY A 15 1.61 30.21 -9.55
N ASN A 16 0.58 29.78 -8.84
CA ASN A 16 0.30 30.20 -7.48
C ASN A 16 1.48 29.90 -6.53
N GLY A 17 2.20 30.95 -6.11
CA GLY A 17 2.47 31.24 -4.70
C GLY A 17 3.48 30.41 -3.89
N VAL A 18 4.18 29.41 -4.44
CA VAL A 18 5.24 28.70 -3.71
C VAL A 18 6.53 28.75 -4.52
N THR A 19 7.49 29.55 -4.07
CA THR A 19 8.78 29.75 -4.77
C THR A 19 9.94 28.98 -4.16
N THR A 20 9.80 28.53 -2.91
CA THR A 20 10.84 27.83 -2.16
C THR A 20 10.54 26.34 -2.02
N CYS A 21 11.54 25.50 -2.24
CA CYS A 21 11.47 24.07 -1.99
C CYS A 21 11.26 23.80 -0.49
N ALA A 22 10.25 23.01 -0.13
CA ALA A 22 9.96 22.70 1.27
C ALA A 22 10.94 21.73 1.94
N VAL A 23 11.97 21.25 1.23
CA VAL A 23 13.03 20.38 1.77
C VAL A 23 14.33 21.15 2.01
N CYS A 24 14.86 21.83 0.99
CA CYS A 24 16.12 22.58 1.11
C CYS A 24 15.94 24.09 1.38
N TYR A 25 14.72 24.60 1.27
CA TYR A 25 14.38 26.03 1.39
C TYR A 25 14.95 26.94 0.29
N ASP A 26 15.61 26.38 -0.73
CA ASP A 26 16.11 27.14 -1.87
C ASP A 26 14.99 27.53 -2.84
N GLU A 27 15.17 28.66 -3.53
CA GLU A 27 14.35 29.06 -4.67
C GLU A 27 14.74 28.24 -5.91
N ALA A 28 13.83 27.39 -6.39
CA ALA A 28 14.08 26.54 -7.55
C ALA A 28 12.77 26.11 -8.22
N PRO A 29 12.80 25.75 -9.52
CA PRO A 29 11.63 25.19 -10.20
C PRO A 29 11.13 23.92 -9.49
N HIS A 30 9.83 23.89 -9.24
CA HIS A 30 9.18 22.75 -8.62
C HIS A 30 8.88 21.65 -9.64
N VAL A 31 9.03 20.40 -9.21
CA VAL A 31 8.54 19.25 -9.96
C VAL A 31 7.06 19.03 -9.67
N GLU A 32 6.33 18.56 -10.68
CA GLU A 32 4.95 18.13 -10.52
C GLU A 32 4.89 16.84 -9.71
N MET A 33 4.09 16.83 -8.64
CA MET A 33 3.95 15.66 -7.76
C MET A 33 2.63 14.92 -8.05
N PRO A 34 2.63 13.75 -8.70
CA PRO A 34 1.41 13.07 -9.16
C PRO A 34 0.53 12.50 -8.03
N CYS A 35 1.01 12.60 -6.79
CA CYS A 35 0.36 12.00 -5.61
C CYS A 35 -0.45 13.01 -4.79
N CYS A 36 0.10 14.21 -4.56
CA CYS A 36 -0.48 15.26 -3.73
C CYS A 36 -0.22 16.68 -4.25
N GLY A 37 0.52 16.83 -5.35
CA GLY A 37 0.79 18.12 -6.00
C GLY A 37 -0.33 18.49 -6.95
N ARG A 38 -1.52 18.72 -6.40
CA ARG A 38 -2.69 19.24 -7.13
C ARG A 38 -2.58 20.76 -7.31
N ASP A 39 -3.35 21.31 -8.25
CA ASP A 39 -3.50 22.76 -8.38
C ASP A 39 -3.91 23.40 -7.05
N GLY A 40 -3.16 24.43 -6.64
CA GLY A 40 -3.32 25.07 -5.33
C GLY A 40 -2.61 24.38 -4.17
N ALA A 41 -1.75 23.39 -4.41
CA ALA A 41 -0.86 22.87 -3.38
C ALA A 41 0.03 23.99 -2.82
N THR A 42 0.09 24.10 -1.49
CA THR A 42 0.87 25.12 -0.77
C THR A 42 2.32 24.71 -0.53
N VAL A 43 2.72 23.53 -1.01
CA VAL A 43 4.02 22.92 -0.79
C VAL A 43 4.57 22.45 -2.13
N GLY A 44 5.79 22.85 -2.45
CA GLY A 44 6.52 22.45 -3.65
C GLY A 44 7.90 21.90 -3.32
N TYR A 45 8.45 21.14 -4.26
CA TYR A 45 9.74 20.48 -4.11
C TYR A 45 10.58 20.68 -5.35
N CYS A 46 11.85 21.03 -5.18
CA CYS A 46 12.79 21.09 -6.29
C CYS A 46 13.19 19.68 -6.74
N ARG A 47 13.58 19.55 -8.01
CA ARG A 47 14.03 18.29 -8.62
C ARG A 47 15.13 17.61 -7.80
N GLY A 48 16.18 18.34 -7.45
CA GLY A 48 17.34 17.77 -6.74
C GLY A 48 16.98 17.12 -5.41
N CYS A 49 16.08 17.72 -4.64
CA CYS A 49 15.60 17.13 -3.38
C CYS A 49 14.82 15.83 -3.63
N ILE A 50 13.94 15.79 -4.64
CA ILE A 50 13.19 14.58 -4.95
C ILE A 50 14.10 13.46 -5.49
N GLU A 51 15.09 13.79 -6.33
CA GLU A 51 16.08 12.80 -6.80
C GLU A 51 16.87 12.19 -5.64
N ILE A 52 17.35 13.01 -4.69
CA ILE A 52 18.05 12.52 -3.48
C ILE A 52 17.15 11.59 -2.65
N LEU A 53 15.88 11.96 -2.47
CA LEU A 53 14.91 11.12 -1.74
C LEU A 53 14.68 9.78 -2.46
N CYS A 54 14.69 9.78 -3.79
CA CYS A 54 14.53 8.57 -4.60
C CYS A 54 15.78 7.68 -4.61
N GLN A 55 16.96 8.19 -4.28
CA GLN A 55 18.17 7.36 -4.17
C GLN A 55 18.15 6.37 -2.99
N GLN A 56 17.27 6.57 -2.00
CA GLN A 56 17.21 5.76 -0.78
C GLN A 56 16.93 4.27 -1.04
N TYR A 57 16.14 3.93 -2.08
CA TYR A 57 15.78 2.55 -2.39
C TYR A 57 15.90 2.24 -3.89
N GLN A 58 17.13 2.21 -4.41
CA GLN A 58 17.40 1.83 -5.82
C GLN A 58 16.61 2.68 -6.84
N GLY A 59 16.50 3.99 -6.61
CA GLY A 59 15.74 4.90 -7.47
C GLY A 59 14.26 5.08 -7.08
N ILE A 60 13.83 4.47 -5.96
CA ILE A 60 12.50 4.67 -5.37
C ILE A 60 12.62 5.43 -4.06
N GLY A 61 11.80 6.47 -3.90
CA GLY A 61 11.69 7.29 -2.70
C GLY A 61 10.28 7.33 -2.15
N ARG A 62 10.09 7.98 -1.01
CA ARG A 62 8.75 8.33 -0.49
C ARG A 62 8.51 9.83 -0.66
N CYS A 63 7.34 10.19 -1.16
CA CYS A 63 6.87 11.57 -1.16
C CYS A 63 6.96 12.17 0.25
N PRO A 64 7.59 13.34 0.46
CA PRO A 64 7.70 13.96 1.79
C PRO A 64 6.35 14.29 2.43
N THR A 65 5.34 14.65 1.64
CA THR A 65 4.00 14.97 2.13
C THR A 65 3.16 13.72 2.41
N CYS A 66 2.85 12.93 1.38
CA CYS A 66 1.85 11.86 1.49
C CYS A 66 2.45 10.46 1.67
N ARG A 67 3.79 10.34 1.70
CA ARG A 67 4.53 9.09 1.93
C ARG A 67 4.32 7.99 0.88
N LYS A 68 3.58 8.24 -0.21
CA LYS A 68 3.48 7.32 -1.36
C LYS A 68 4.84 7.11 -2.02
N TYR A 69 5.06 5.92 -2.55
CA TYR A 69 6.27 5.61 -3.29
C TYR A 69 6.30 6.33 -4.63
N ILE A 70 7.43 6.96 -4.92
CA ILE A 70 7.68 7.73 -6.12
C ILE A 70 9.03 7.35 -6.72
N SER A 71 9.18 7.56 -8.02
CA SER A 71 10.47 7.49 -8.72
C SER A 71 10.58 8.64 -9.71
N VAL A 72 11.79 8.89 -10.19
CA VAL A 72 12.12 9.97 -11.12
C VAL A 72 12.70 9.34 -12.39
N ASP A 73 12.17 9.72 -13.55
CA ASP A 73 12.71 9.27 -14.84
C ASP A 73 13.96 10.05 -15.26
N ALA A 74 14.52 9.71 -16.42
CA ALA A 74 15.72 10.39 -16.95
C ALA A 74 15.49 11.89 -17.20
N GLU A 75 14.27 12.27 -17.57
CA GLU A 75 13.89 13.66 -17.82
C GLU A 75 13.64 14.46 -16.54
N GLY A 76 13.53 13.81 -15.39
CA GLY A 76 13.26 14.45 -14.09
C GLY A 76 11.80 14.50 -13.68
N ARG A 77 10.92 13.77 -14.38
CA ARG A 77 9.49 13.69 -14.06
C ARG A 77 9.26 12.68 -12.95
N VAL A 78 8.41 13.06 -12.00
CA VAL A 78 8.05 12.22 -10.85
C VAL A 78 6.83 11.38 -11.20
N PHE A 79 6.89 10.07 -10.97
CA PHE A 79 5.76 9.16 -11.15
C PHE A 79 5.50 8.33 -9.89
N LEU A 80 4.25 7.93 -9.69
CA LEU A 80 3.90 6.95 -8.66
C LEU A 80 4.46 5.59 -9.04
N THR A 81 5.08 4.91 -8.08
CA THR A 81 5.63 3.58 -8.30
C THR A 81 5.32 2.66 -7.13
N THR A 82 5.68 1.39 -7.27
CA THR A 82 5.64 0.41 -6.19
C THR A 82 7.06 -0.03 -5.86
N ARG A 83 7.31 -0.33 -4.59
CA ARG A 83 8.59 -0.90 -4.15
C ARG A 83 8.44 -2.40 -4.05
N THR A 84 9.31 -3.17 -4.71
CA THR A 84 9.45 -4.60 -4.48
C THR A 84 10.64 -4.86 -3.56
N GLY A 85 10.51 -5.78 -2.62
CA GLY A 85 11.58 -6.15 -1.69
C GLY A 85 11.17 -7.26 -0.74
N PRO A 86 12.09 -7.74 0.12
CA PRO A 86 11.77 -8.74 1.13
C PRO A 86 10.81 -8.13 2.15
N CYS A 87 9.67 -8.80 2.38
CA CYS A 87 8.74 -8.46 3.44
C CYS A 87 9.34 -8.82 4.80
N ASP A 88 9.32 -7.92 5.78
CA ASP A 88 9.86 -8.19 7.12
C ASP A 88 9.13 -9.32 7.86
N MET A 89 7.87 -9.58 7.48
CA MET A 89 7.05 -10.60 8.12
C MET A 89 7.19 -11.98 7.48
N CYS A 90 6.81 -12.13 6.21
CA CYS A 90 6.87 -13.43 5.53
C CYS A 90 8.21 -13.73 4.87
N ARG A 91 9.16 -12.77 4.87
CA ARG A 91 10.50 -12.88 4.25
C ARG A 91 10.52 -13.14 2.74
N GLN A 92 9.36 -13.13 2.08
CA GLN A 92 9.25 -13.26 0.63
C GLN A 92 9.44 -11.91 -0.06
N THR A 93 10.04 -11.93 -1.25
CA THR A 93 10.10 -10.77 -2.14
C THR A 93 8.71 -10.45 -2.67
N ARG A 94 8.16 -9.29 -2.29
CA ARG A 94 6.79 -8.85 -2.60
C ARG A 94 6.77 -7.33 -2.83
N THR A 95 5.65 -6.83 -3.35
CA THR A 95 5.35 -5.40 -3.27
C THR A 95 5.19 -4.99 -1.81
N ILE A 96 6.01 -4.05 -1.38
CA ILE A 96 6.02 -3.47 -0.05
C ILE A 96 5.07 -2.29 -0.03
N ILE A 97 4.08 -2.35 0.86
CA ILE A 97 3.04 -1.34 0.98
C ILE A 97 3.41 -0.35 2.09
N ASP A 98 3.64 -0.85 3.30
CA ASP A 98 4.03 -0.02 4.43
C ASP A 98 4.81 -0.80 5.49
N ARG A 99 5.59 -0.09 6.33
CA ARG A 99 6.41 -0.69 7.40
C ARG A 99 7.28 -1.88 6.96
N ASN A 100 7.81 -1.82 5.73
CA ASN A 100 8.56 -2.92 5.09
C ASN A 100 7.79 -4.25 5.00
N MET A 101 6.46 -4.20 4.99
CA MET A 101 5.60 -5.36 4.87
C MET A 101 4.80 -5.33 3.57
N CYS A 102 4.49 -6.52 3.06
CA CYS A 102 3.55 -6.67 1.96
C CYS A 102 2.10 -6.51 2.44
N ASP A 103 1.19 -6.32 1.49
CA ASP A 103 -0.25 -6.17 1.73
C ASP A 103 -0.81 -7.29 2.62
N ALA A 104 -0.56 -8.55 2.24
CA ALA A 104 -1.04 -9.71 2.98
C ALA A 104 -0.61 -9.68 4.44
N CYS A 105 0.67 -9.45 4.73
CA CYS A 105 1.15 -9.43 6.11
C CYS A 105 0.60 -8.23 6.89
N LEU A 106 0.38 -7.07 6.25
CA LEU A 106 -0.28 -5.93 6.91
C LEU A 106 -1.70 -6.29 7.32
N LEU A 107 -2.45 -6.93 6.43
CA LEU A 107 -3.80 -7.42 6.73
C LEU A 107 -3.78 -8.47 7.87
N GLY A 108 -2.86 -9.43 7.82
CA GLY A 108 -2.68 -10.42 8.88
C GLY A 108 -2.38 -9.80 10.24
N CYS A 109 -1.61 -8.71 10.28
CA CYS A 109 -1.36 -7.95 11.51
C CYS A 109 -2.60 -7.19 12.02
N GLN A 110 -3.49 -6.74 11.13
CA GLN A 110 -4.76 -6.09 11.50
C GLN A 110 -5.78 -7.09 12.04
N HIS A 111 -5.73 -8.34 11.57
CA HIS A 111 -6.60 -9.43 12.00
C HIS A 111 -5.77 -10.58 12.61
N PRO A 112 -5.18 -10.40 13.81
CA PRO A 112 -4.41 -11.45 14.45
C PRO A 112 -5.32 -12.59 14.93
N LEU A 113 -5.34 -13.68 14.18
CA LEU A 113 -6.09 -14.91 14.47
C LEU A 113 -5.18 -16.00 15.03
N ARG A 114 -5.77 -16.94 15.77
CA ARG A 114 -5.14 -18.19 16.17
C ARG A 114 -5.38 -19.24 15.11
N TYR A 115 -4.36 -20.05 14.89
CA TYR A 115 -4.39 -21.18 13.98
C TYR A 115 -3.98 -22.44 14.72
N GLU A 116 -4.58 -23.55 14.34
CA GLU A 116 -4.21 -24.90 14.75
C GLU A 116 -3.16 -25.45 13.77
N CYS A 117 -2.13 -26.08 14.32
CA CYS A 117 -1.08 -26.78 13.59
C CYS A 117 -1.54 -28.17 13.15
N ASP A 118 -1.35 -28.51 11.87
CA ASP A 118 -1.71 -29.82 11.29
C ASP A 118 -0.94 -31.01 11.87
N GLN A 119 0.25 -30.76 12.45
CA GLN A 119 1.12 -31.83 12.95
C GLN A 119 1.01 -32.05 14.46
N CYS A 120 1.02 -30.99 15.26
CA CYS A 120 1.01 -31.10 16.73
C CYS A 120 -0.27 -30.58 17.40
N HIS A 121 -1.23 -30.07 16.63
CA HIS A 121 -2.51 -29.51 17.09
C HIS A 121 -2.40 -28.36 18.10
N ARG A 122 -1.18 -27.87 18.36
CA ARG A 122 -0.97 -26.66 19.17
C ARG A 122 -1.42 -25.44 18.39
N THR A 123 -1.75 -24.39 19.14
CA THR A 123 -2.26 -23.15 18.56
C THR A 123 -1.21 -22.05 18.57
N GLN A 124 -1.15 -21.27 17.50
CA GLN A 124 -0.24 -20.13 17.35
C GLN A 124 -0.98 -18.94 16.74
N ARG A 125 -0.67 -17.72 17.18
CA ARG A 125 -1.08 -16.51 16.45
C ARG A 125 -0.13 -16.27 15.30
N ILE A 126 -0.66 -16.16 14.08
CA ILE A 126 0.14 -15.95 12.88
C ILE A 126 -0.23 -14.59 12.28
N PRO A 127 0.70 -13.62 12.25
CA PRO A 127 0.50 -12.28 11.66
C PRO A 127 0.59 -12.30 10.12
N HIS A 128 -0.06 -13.28 9.50
CA HIS A 128 -0.21 -13.47 8.07
C HIS A 128 -1.58 -14.12 7.82
N PRO A 129 -2.30 -13.75 6.75
CA PRO A 129 -3.67 -14.20 6.50
C PRO A 129 -3.69 -15.64 5.97
N MET A 130 -3.31 -16.60 6.82
CA MET A 130 -3.27 -18.01 6.47
C MET A 130 -4.68 -18.57 6.16
N TRP A 131 -5.75 -17.86 6.54
CA TRP A 131 -7.12 -18.17 6.09
C TRP A 131 -7.28 -18.14 4.57
N ARG A 132 -6.53 -17.29 3.84
CA ARG A 132 -6.58 -17.20 2.37
C ARG A 132 -6.23 -18.51 1.66
N TYR A 133 -5.53 -19.43 2.34
CA TYR A 133 -5.08 -20.69 1.77
C TYR A 133 -5.94 -21.88 2.19
N GLN A 134 -7.02 -21.66 2.95
CA GLN A 134 -7.96 -22.72 3.39
C GLN A 134 -9.12 -22.85 2.40
N PRO A 135 -9.35 -24.03 1.81
CA PRO A 135 -10.50 -24.23 0.92
C PRO A 135 -11.83 -23.97 1.64
N THR A 136 -11.98 -24.49 2.85
CA THR A 136 -13.13 -24.29 3.74
C THR A 136 -12.65 -23.93 5.16
N PRO A 137 -13.52 -23.39 6.03
CA PRO A 137 -13.16 -23.08 7.43
C PRO A 137 -12.80 -24.32 8.29
N LEU A 138 -13.06 -25.52 7.78
CA LEU A 138 -12.86 -26.79 8.48
C LEU A 138 -11.57 -27.50 8.07
N GLU A 139 -10.92 -27.07 6.99
CA GLU A 139 -9.76 -27.74 6.41
C GLU A 139 -8.45 -27.01 6.71
N PHE A 140 -7.35 -27.75 6.75
CA PHE A 140 -6.01 -27.14 6.76
C PHE A 140 -5.70 -26.52 5.39
N GLY A 141 -5.03 -25.37 5.40
CA GLY A 141 -4.70 -24.66 4.18
C GLY A 141 -3.48 -25.22 3.45
N GLY A 142 -3.35 -24.92 2.16
CA GLY A 142 -2.26 -25.44 1.31
C GLY A 142 -0.89 -24.77 1.51
N ALA A 143 -0.84 -23.59 2.14
CA ALA A 143 0.41 -22.90 2.43
C ALA A 143 0.96 -23.29 3.81
N THR A 144 2.29 -23.31 3.94
CA THR A 144 2.96 -23.62 5.20
C THR A 144 3.45 -22.37 5.94
N TRP A 145 3.54 -22.49 7.27
CA TRP A 145 4.16 -21.50 8.16
C TRP A 145 4.89 -22.20 9.31
N ALA A 146 5.91 -21.58 9.88
CA ALA A 146 6.71 -22.16 10.97
C ALA A 146 5.90 -22.32 12.27
N CYS A 147 5.95 -23.50 12.87
CA CYS A 147 5.35 -23.81 14.17
C CYS A 147 6.37 -23.63 15.30
N HIS A 148 6.24 -22.55 16.07
CA HIS A 148 7.12 -22.24 17.19
C HIS A 148 6.64 -22.82 18.53
N GLN A 149 5.51 -23.54 18.53
CA GLN A 149 4.86 -24.03 19.75
C GLN A 149 5.16 -25.50 20.06
N GLY A 150 5.64 -26.26 19.08
CA GLY A 150 5.87 -27.70 19.22
C GLY A 150 6.81 -28.26 18.18
N CYS A 151 6.43 -28.22 16.89
CA CYS A 151 7.18 -28.90 15.83
C CYS A 151 8.57 -28.31 15.59
N GLY A 152 8.74 -26.99 15.71
CA GLY A 152 10.00 -26.32 15.33
C GLY A 152 10.25 -26.29 13.83
N ASP A 153 9.24 -26.62 13.01
CA ASP A 153 9.33 -26.72 11.55
C ASP A 153 8.06 -26.14 10.88
N TYR A 154 8.05 -26.07 9.55
CA TYR A 154 6.94 -25.65 8.72
C TYR A 154 5.84 -26.70 8.67
N THR A 155 4.59 -26.24 8.74
CA THR A 155 3.40 -27.09 8.72
C THR A 155 2.22 -26.34 8.13
N HIS A 156 1.11 -27.03 7.89
CA HIS A 156 -0.15 -26.47 7.44
C HIS A 156 -0.98 -25.97 8.63
N TRP A 157 -1.87 -25.01 8.35
CA TRP A 157 -2.59 -24.28 9.38
C TRP A 157 -4.07 -24.13 9.03
N ARG A 158 -4.92 -24.28 10.04
CA ARG A 158 -6.36 -24.01 9.98
C ARG A 158 -6.72 -22.92 10.96
N VAL A 159 -7.63 -22.01 10.62
CA VAL A 159 -8.14 -21.00 11.58
C VAL A 159 -8.85 -21.74 12.72
N LEU A 160 -8.53 -21.39 13.96
CA LEU A 160 -9.20 -21.96 15.11
C LEU A 160 -10.69 -21.60 15.07
N GLU A 161 -11.57 -22.55 15.38
CA GLU A 161 -13.02 -22.40 15.24
C GLU A 161 -13.58 -21.12 15.87
N VAL A 162 -13.16 -20.81 17.10
CA VAL A 162 -13.57 -19.61 17.85
C VAL A 162 -13.14 -18.29 17.22
N ASP A 163 -12.21 -18.31 16.26
CA ASP A 163 -11.70 -17.13 15.57
C ASP A 163 -12.24 -17.02 14.13
N ARG A 164 -13.09 -17.95 13.66
CA ARG A 164 -13.60 -17.97 12.27
C ARG A 164 -14.39 -16.71 11.91
N GLU A 165 -15.29 -16.26 12.79
CA GLU A 165 -16.12 -15.06 12.58
C GLU A 165 -15.31 -13.75 12.56
N ARG A 166 -14.04 -13.81 12.95
CA ARG A 166 -13.13 -12.66 12.93
C ARG A 166 -12.37 -12.53 11.61
N VAL A 167 -12.51 -13.50 10.70
CA VAL A 167 -11.99 -13.39 9.33
C VAL A 167 -12.79 -12.31 8.58
N PRO A 168 -12.14 -11.35 7.91
CA PRO A 168 -12.84 -10.35 7.11
C PRO A 168 -13.65 -11.00 6.00
N VAL A 169 -14.95 -10.71 5.93
CA VAL A 169 -15.87 -11.35 4.96
C VAL A 169 -15.51 -11.00 3.51
N GLU A 170 -14.93 -9.81 3.30
CA GLU A 170 -14.44 -9.30 2.02
C GLU A 170 -13.13 -9.96 1.56
N ASP A 171 -12.41 -10.61 2.48
CA ASP A 171 -11.11 -11.26 2.22
C ASP A 171 -11.16 -12.79 2.37
N ALA A 172 -12.30 -13.33 2.80
CA ALA A 172 -12.48 -14.76 2.97
C ALA A 172 -12.43 -15.50 1.62
N PRO A 173 -11.83 -16.71 1.56
CA PRO A 173 -11.86 -17.54 0.35
C PRO A 173 -13.29 -17.84 -0.11
N GLU A 174 -13.46 -18.03 -1.42
CA GLU A 174 -14.78 -18.32 -2.01
C GLU A 174 -15.45 -19.54 -1.37
N GLY A 175 -14.69 -20.61 -1.09
CA GLY A 175 -15.19 -21.83 -0.46
C GLY A 175 -15.71 -21.67 0.97
N TRP A 176 -15.56 -20.48 1.58
CA TRP A 176 -16.15 -20.17 2.88
C TRP A 176 -17.60 -19.69 2.78
N GLY A 177 -18.09 -19.35 1.58
CA GLY A 177 -19.49 -19.00 1.36
C GLY A 177 -19.92 -17.63 1.91
N LEU A 178 -18.98 -16.73 2.24
CA LEU A 178 -19.26 -15.43 2.88
C LEU A 178 -19.57 -14.29 1.88
N ARG A 179 -19.59 -14.58 0.58
CA ARG A 179 -19.75 -13.57 -0.48
C ARG A 179 -21.09 -12.86 -0.44
N ASP A 180 -22.19 -13.58 -0.26
CA ASP A 180 -23.53 -12.98 -0.24
C ASP A 180 -23.74 -12.08 0.99
N GLU A 181 -23.16 -12.48 2.13
CA GLU A 181 -23.11 -11.67 3.34
C GLU A 181 -22.32 -10.38 3.10
N TRP A 182 -21.13 -10.47 2.50
CA TRP A 182 -20.35 -9.30 2.13
C TRP A 182 -21.15 -8.34 1.23
N PHE A 183 -21.80 -8.86 0.19
CA PHE A 183 -22.64 -8.03 -0.70
C PHE A 183 -23.84 -7.41 0.03
N ALA A 184 -24.44 -8.10 0.99
CA ALA A 184 -25.51 -7.54 1.82
C ALA A 184 -25.03 -6.37 2.69
N ARG A 185 -23.83 -6.48 3.27
CA ARG A 185 -23.19 -5.38 4.02
C ARG A 185 -22.91 -4.17 3.13
N VAL A 186 -22.40 -4.38 1.92
CA VAL A 186 -22.16 -3.29 0.95
C VAL A 186 -23.46 -2.59 0.54
N ARG A 187 -24.54 -3.34 0.27
CA ARG A 187 -25.86 -2.76 -0.05
C ARG A 187 -26.38 -1.89 1.09
N SER A 188 -26.34 -2.40 2.32
CA SER A 188 -26.79 -1.68 3.52
C SER A 188 -25.98 -0.40 3.75
N ALA A 189 -24.66 -0.45 3.58
CA ALA A 189 -23.79 0.72 3.72
C ALA A 189 -24.10 1.81 2.67
N ARG A 190 -24.45 1.41 1.44
CA ARG A 190 -24.82 2.35 0.37
C ARG A 190 -26.15 3.05 0.66
N GLU A 191 -27.13 2.34 1.20
CA GLU A 191 -28.43 2.92 1.59
C GLU A 191 -28.28 3.98 2.68
N LEU A 192 -27.40 3.76 3.65
CA LEU A 192 -27.11 4.72 4.72
C LEU A 192 -26.40 5.99 4.22
N GLN A 193 -25.55 5.90 3.19
CA GLN A 193 -24.86 7.05 2.61
C GLN A 193 -25.75 7.96 1.76
N GLN A 194 -26.93 7.47 1.38
CA GLN A 194 -27.90 8.20 0.55
C GLN A 194 -29.00 8.90 1.36
N GLN A 195 -28.95 8.78 2.69
CA GLN A 195 -29.82 9.47 3.65
C GLN A 195 -29.09 10.68 4.23
#